data_AF-A0A0Q8EKM9-F1
#
_entry.id   AF-A0A0Q8EKM9-F1
#
_cell.length_a   1.000
_cell.length_b   1.000
_cell.length_c   1.000
_cell.angle_alpha   90.00
_cell.angle_beta   90.00
_cell.angle_gamma   90.00
#
_symmetry.space_group_name_H-M   'P 1'
#
loop_
_entity.id
_entity.type
_entity.pdbx_description
1 polymer ?
#
loop_
_entity_poly.entity_id
_entity_poly.type
_entity_poly.pdbx_seq_one_letter_code
_entity_poly.pdbx_strand_id
1 'polypeptide(L)' 'MSIYAQVALCIVGMSLYFNAGKIEARGGGPDHAVLWAALSLLTSLVAFWAGGGWIAWALAQVALLLGITLVRVALDGRGD' A
#
# COMPACT_ATOMS: atom_id res chain seq x y z
N MET A 1 -2.05 3.89 21.08
CA MET A 1 -1.66 2.56 20.56
C MET A 1 -0.18 2.35 20.85
N SER A 2 0.25 1.12 21.19
CA SER A 2 1.66 0.84 21.49
C SER A 2 2.56 1.01 20.26
N ILE A 3 3.79 1.49 20.46
CA ILE A 3 4.79 1.64 19.39
C ILE A 3 5.07 0.29 18.69
N TYR A 4 5.10 -0.81 19.44
CA TYR A 4 5.27 -2.14 18.89
C TYR A 4 4.14 -2.53 17.93
N ALA A 5 2.90 -2.12 18.24
CA ALA A 5 1.76 -2.36 17.37
C ALA A 5 1.84 -1.52 16.08
N GLN A 6 2.29 -0.26 16.16
CA GLN A 6 2.49 0.58 14.98
C GLN A 6 3.56 0.00 14.05
N VAL A 7 4.70 -0.43 14.62
CA VAL A 7 5.78 -1.08 13.87
C VAL A 7 5.29 -2.38 13.23
N ALA A 8 4.57 -3.22 13.96
CA ALA A 8 3.99 -4.44 13.43
C ALA A 8 3.04 -4.17 12.25
N LEU A 9 2.17 -3.15 12.37
CA LEU A 9 1.26 -2.75 11.30
C LEU A 9 2.02 -2.22 10.06
N CYS A 10 3.09 -1.45 10.24
CA CYS A 10 3.94 -1.03 9.12
C CYS A 10 4.54 -2.24 8.39
N ILE A 11 5.08 -3.22 9.13
CA ILE A 11 5.66 -4.44 8.53
C ILE A 11 4.58 -5.23 7.78
N VAL A 12 3.40 -5.37 8.36
CA VAL A 12 2.26 -6.06 7.72
C VAL A 12 1.86 -5.35 6.43
N GLY A 13 1.67 -4.03 6.46
CA GLY A 13 1.35 -3.23 5.27
C GLY A 13 2.39 -3.38 4.17
N MET A 14 3.66 -3.14 4.49
CA MET A 14 4.77 -3.28 3.55
C MET A 14 4.83 -4.68 2.92
N SER A 15 4.66 -5.73 3.73
CA SER A 15 4.72 -7.11 3.26
C SER A 15 3.58 -7.44 2.29
N LEU A 16 2.36 -6.99 2.57
CA LEU A 16 1.20 -7.19 1.69
C LEU A 16 1.40 -6.52 0.33
N TYR A 17 1.80 -5.25 0.35
CA TYR A 17 1.99 -4.46 -0.86
C TYR A 17 3.21 -4.87 -1.68
N PHE A 18 4.29 -5.30 -1.02
CA PHE A 18 5.44 -5.90 -1.69
C PHE A 18 5.01 -7.14 -2.49
N ASN A 19 4.23 -8.03 -1.86
CA ASN A 19 3.77 -9.25 -2.52
C ASN A 19 2.79 -8.94 -3.66
N ALA A 20 1.94 -7.91 -3.51
CA ALA A 20 1.05 -7.45 -4.57
C ALA A 20 1.83 -7.02 -5.83
N GLY A 21 2.91 -6.24 -5.66
CA GLY A 21 3.77 -5.86 -6.80
C GLY A 21 4.50 -7.05 -7.43
N LYS A 22 4.91 -8.04 -6.61
CA LYS A 22 5.49 -9.28 -7.16
C LYS A 22 4.49 -10.14 -7.93
N ILE A 23 3.23 -10.20 -7.49
CA ILE A 23 2.17 -10.94 -8.17
C ILE A 23 1.90 -10.33 -9.55
N GLU A 24 1.88 -9.01 -9.63
CA GLU A 24 1.74 -8.30 -10.89
C GLU A 24 2.91 -8.54 -11.85
N ALA A 25 4.16 -8.50 -11.36
CA ALA A 25 5.32 -8.81 -12.18
C ALA A 25 5.25 -10.24 -12.78
N ARG A 26 4.69 -11.19 -12.03
CA ARG A 26 4.43 -12.55 -12.52
C ARG A 26 3.36 -12.61 -13.62
N GLY A 27 2.48 -11.61 -13.67
CA GLY A 27 1.48 -11.45 -14.73
C GLY A 27 2.03 -10.81 -16.01
N GLY A 28 3.34 -10.55 -16.10
CA GLY A 28 3.98 -9.91 -17.26
C GLY A 28 4.05 -8.38 -17.18
N GLY A 29 3.58 -7.78 -16.08
CA GLY A 29 3.71 -6.35 -15.82
C GLY A 29 5.08 -5.96 -15.23
N PRO A 30 5.36 -4.65 -15.07
CA PRO A 30 6.58 -4.19 -14.42
C PRO A 30 6.61 -4.53 -12.93
N ASP A 31 7.81 -4.75 -12.36
CA ASP A 31 7.96 -5.00 -10.92
C ASP A 31 7.84 -3.71 -10.12
N HIS A 32 6.71 -3.58 -9.43
CA HIS A 32 6.39 -2.44 -8.57
C HIS A 32 6.45 -2.80 -7.08
N ALA A 33 7.02 -3.95 -6.70
CA ALA A 33 6.99 -4.44 -5.31
C ALA A 33 7.54 -3.42 -4.30
N VAL A 34 8.69 -2.82 -4.61
CA VAL A 34 9.33 -1.83 -3.73
C VAL A 34 8.51 -0.54 -3.67
N LEU A 35 7.96 -0.08 -4.80
CA LEU A 35 7.14 1.13 -4.86
C LEU A 35 5.87 0.98 -4.02
N TRP A 36 5.17 -0.15 -4.15
CA TRP A 36 3.96 -0.41 -3.39
C TRP A 36 4.23 -0.55 -1.90
N ALA A 37 5.30 -1.24 -1.52
CA ALA A 37 5.71 -1.34 -0.13
C ALA A 37 6.06 0.03 0.48
N ALA A 38 6.80 0.87 -0.26
CA ALA A 38 7.18 2.20 0.19
C ALA A 38 5.95 3.12 0.37
N LEU A 39 4.98 3.06 -0.56
CA LEU A 39 3.72 3.80 -0.43
C LEU A 39 2.91 3.33 0.79
N SER A 40 2.82 2.02 1.02
CA SER A 40 2.15 1.48 2.21
C SER A 40 2.78 1.95 3.52
N LEU A 41 4.12 2.02 3.56
CA LEU A 41 4.85 2.58 4.70
C LEU A 41 4.51 4.06 4.90
N LEU A 42 4.58 4.87 3.84
CA LEU A 42 4.26 6.30 3.91
C LEU A 42 2.81 6.52 4.40
N THR A 43 1.85 5.77 3.85
CA THR A 43 0.45 5.81 4.28
C THR A 43 0.30 5.42 5.76
N SER A 44 1.05 4.42 6.22
CA SER A 44 1.05 4.02 7.64
C SER A 44 1.59 5.14 8.53
N LEU A 45 2.70 5.77 8.15
CA LEU A 45 3.29 6.88 8.88
C LEU A 45 2.35 8.08 8.97
N VAL A 46 1.68 8.43 7.86
CA VAL A 46 0.68 9.52 7.83
C VAL A 46 -0.52 9.20 8.72
N ALA A 47 -1.04 7.97 8.65
CA ALA A 47 -2.17 7.54 9.48
C ALA A 47 -1.85 7.63 10.99
N PHE A 48 -0.65 7.21 11.39
CA PHE A 48 -0.22 7.29 12.79
C PHE A 48 0.13 8.71 13.22
N TRP A 49 0.71 9.52 12.33
CA TRP A 49 0.97 10.95 12.58
C TRP A 49 -0.32 11.73 12.83
N ALA A 50 -1.41 11.39 12.13
CA ALA A 50 -2.74 11.94 12.36
C ALA A 50 -3.44 11.42 13.64
N GLY A 51 -2.75 10.62 14.46
CA GLY A 51 -3.31 10.02 15.67
C GLY A 51 -4.25 8.83 15.41
N GLY A 52 -4.24 8.27 14.20
CA GLY A 52 -5.09 7.16 13.80
C GLY A 52 -4.77 5.84 14.52
N GLY A 53 -5.81 5.14 14.95
CA GLY A 53 -5.70 3.76 15.45
C GLY A 53 -5.59 2.73 14.33
N TRP A 54 -5.58 1.44 14.68
CA TRP A 54 -5.47 0.35 13.70
C TRP A 54 -6.62 0.32 12.68
N ILE A 55 -7.82 0.76 13.06
CA ILE A 55 -8.98 0.88 12.15
C ILE A 55 -8.72 1.96 11.10
N ALA A 56 -8.30 3.15 11.53
CA ALA A 56 -7.97 4.26 10.63
C ALA A 56 -6.81 3.88 9.69
N TRP A 57 -5.80 3.17 10.21
CA TRP A 57 -4.73 2.59 9.42
C TRP A 57 -5.25 1.60 8.37
N ALA A 58 -6.14 0.67 8.74
CA ALA A 58 -6.70 -0.31 7.82
C ALA A 58 -7.50 0.37 6.69
N LEU A 59 -8.31 1.38 7.02
CA LEU A 59 -9.03 2.19 6.04
C LEU A 59 -8.06 2.94 5.10
N ALA A 60 -6.98 3.50 5.63
CA ALA A 60 -5.95 4.15 4.82
C ALA A 60 -5.24 3.17 3.88
N GLN A 61 -4.97 1.94 4.33
CA GLN A 61 -4.43 0.88 3.47
C GLN A 61 -5.44 0.46 2.40
N VAL A 62 -6.74 0.36 2.70
CA VAL A 62 -7.76 0.07 1.68
C VAL A 62 -7.87 1.22 0.67
N ALA A 63 -7.84 2.47 1.12
CA ALA A 63 -7.86 3.64 0.25
C ALA A 63 -6.64 3.69 -0.68
N LEU A 64 -5.45 3.34 -0.16
CA LEU A 64 -4.25 3.19 -0.98
C LEU A 64 -4.44 2.13 -2.07
N LEU A 65 -4.97 0.95 -1.73
CA LEU A 65 -5.22 -0.12 -2.70
C LEU A 65 -6.14 0.33 -3.83
N LEU A 66 -7.23 1.02 -3.48
CA LEU A 66 -8.17 1.59 -4.44
C LEU A 66 -7.49 2.65 -5.31
N GLY A 67 -6.71 3.55 -4.72
CA GLY A 67 -5.95 4.56 -5.45
C GLY A 67 -4.99 3.96 -6.48
N ILE A 68 -4.26 2.90 -6.09
CA ILE A 68 -3.36 2.16 -6.98
C ILE A 68 -4.13 1.56 -8.15
N THR A 69 -5.25 0.90 -7.85
CA THR A 69 -6.08 0.25 -8.86
C THR A 69 -6.63 1.27 -9.85
N LEU A 70 -7.14 2.41 -9.37
CA LEU A 70 -7.67 3.47 -10.21
C LEU A 70 -6.61 4.12 -11.09
N VAL A 71 -5.43 4.43 -10.53
CA VAL A 71 -4.31 5.00 -11.29
C VAL A 71 -3.90 4.07 -12.42
N ARG A 72 -3.86 2.75 -12.16
CA ARG A 72 -3.55 1.76 -13.19
C ARG A 72 -4.57 1.69 -14.29
N VAL A 73 -5.84 1.55 -13.93
CA VAL A 73 -6.94 1.56 -14.92
C VAL A 73 -6.88 2.81 -15.80
N ALA A 74 -6.55 3.97 -15.22
CA ALA A 74 -6.43 5.21 -15.97
C ALA A 74 -5.18 5.29 -16.87
N LEU A 75 -4.08 4.63 -16.49
CA LEU A 75 -2.86 4.57 -17.29
C LEU A 75 -2.96 3.54 -18.42
N ASP A 76 -3.50 2.36 -18.12
CA ASP A 76 -3.73 1.29 -19.10
C ASP A 76 -4.77 1.72 -20.14
N GLY A 77 -5.84 2.41 -19.71
CA GLY A 77 -6.88 2.94 -20.61
C GLY A 77 -6.45 4.14 -21.47
N ARG A 78 -5.23 4.66 -21.32
CA ARG A 78 -4.64 5.70 -22.20
C ARG A 78 -3.73 5.12 -23.28
N GLY A 79 -3.52 3.79 -23.28
CA GLY A 79 -2.64 3.08 -24.20
C GLY A 79 -3.30 2.56 -25.48
N ASP A 80 -4.62 2.68 -25.61
CA ASP A 80 -5.42 2.38 -26.81
C ASP A 80 -5.98 3.67 -27.45
#